data_AF-A0AAE0F213-F1
#
_entry.id   AF-A0AAE0F213-F1
#
_cell.length_a   1.000
_cell.length_b   1.000
_cell.length_c   1.000
_cell.angle_alpha   90.00
_cell.angle_beta   90.00
_cell.angle_gamma   90.00
#
_symmetry.space_group_name_H-M   'P 1'
#
loop_
_entity.id
_entity.type
_entity.pdbx_description
1 polymer ?
#
loop_
_entity_poly.entity_id
_entity_poly.type
_entity_poly.pdbx_seq_one_letter_code
_entity_poly.pdbx_strand_id
1 'polypeptide(L)'
;MQQEYVMWMHIDVMDYKAARTGVAVSKTPEGPFRYLGSVRPDGQESRDMTVFKDPINSGVAWLIYSSEDNMVMHVAALTPDFRATNGTMERILINSQREAPAVFSDGRSYYMITSGCTGWAPNAAEVFVASHMLGPWHSLGDPSRGANAAVRSTTFHSQPAFVIPLQDLARPDPALEGRFILMADRWNSHNLGASRYVWLPMVVREVDSDSALLKRAHEDEHKLWHTVVVRWHERWSIGAELLQEPR
;
A
#
# COMPACT_ATOMS: atom_id res chain seq x y z
N MET A 1 -21.40 -8.02 -21.03
CA MET A 1 -20.98 -6.64 -20.73
C MET A 1 -19.61 -6.41 -21.34
N GLN A 2 -19.33 -5.21 -21.86
CA GLN A 2 -18.01 -4.89 -22.43
C GLN A 2 -17.02 -4.67 -21.27
N GLN A 3 -15.81 -5.23 -21.36
CA GLN A 3 -14.77 -5.02 -20.34
C GLN A 3 -14.35 -3.55 -20.33
N GLU A 4 -14.21 -2.96 -19.13
CA GLU A 4 -13.79 -1.58 -18.91
C GLU A 4 -12.71 -1.54 -17.83
N TYR A 5 -11.82 -0.56 -17.93
CA TYR A 5 -10.86 -0.18 -16.90
C TYR A 5 -11.56 0.78 -15.93
N VAL A 6 -11.40 0.53 -14.64
CA VAL A 6 -11.96 1.37 -13.57
C VAL A 6 -10.79 1.96 -12.78
N MET A 7 -10.75 3.29 -12.70
CA MET A 7 -9.80 4.04 -11.89
C MET A 7 -10.50 4.58 -10.66
N TRP A 8 -9.91 4.33 -9.50
CA TRP A 8 -10.25 4.99 -8.24
C TRP A 8 -9.14 5.98 -7.89
N MET A 9 -9.51 7.11 -7.30
CA MET A 9 -8.57 8.19 -6.97
C MET A 9 -9.04 8.97 -5.74
N HIS A 10 -8.12 9.43 -4.91
CA HIS A 10 -8.42 10.40 -3.86
C HIS A 10 -8.86 11.72 -4.50
N ILE A 11 -9.98 12.26 -4.03
CA ILE A 11 -10.54 13.55 -4.46
C ILE A 11 -10.70 14.44 -3.24
N ASP A 12 -10.06 15.59 -3.28
CA ASP A 12 -10.16 16.56 -2.22
C ASP A 12 -10.25 18.00 -2.72
N VAL A 13 -10.46 18.89 -1.74
CA VAL A 13 -10.25 20.33 -1.87
C VAL A 13 -9.00 20.72 -1.08
N MET A 14 -8.55 21.97 -1.21
CA MET A 14 -7.24 22.41 -0.71
C MET A 14 -6.99 22.17 0.79
N ASP A 15 -8.04 22.12 1.62
CA ASP A 15 -7.93 21.91 3.06
C ASP A 15 -8.07 20.44 3.50
N TYR A 16 -8.16 19.50 2.54
CA TYR A 16 -8.27 18.06 2.76
C TYR A 16 -9.51 17.61 3.56
N LYS A 17 -10.55 18.45 3.61
CA LYS A 17 -11.80 18.15 4.35
C LYS A 17 -12.89 17.51 3.52
N ALA A 18 -12.79 17.53 2.19
CA ALA A 18 -13.77 16.80 1.39
C ALA A 18 -13.62 15.30 1.63
N ALA A 19 -12.37 14.81 1.66
CA ALA A 19 -11.99 13.43 1.98
C ALA A 19 -12.87 12.41 1.25
N ARG A 20 -12.84 12.45 -0.09
CA ARG A 20 -13.70 11.64 -0.97
C ARG A 20 -12.85 10.74 -1.85
N THR A 21 -13.51 9.73 -2.39
CA THR A 21 -12.95 8.92 -3.48
C THR A 21 -13.72 9.15 -4.77
N GLY A 22 -12.99 9.37 -5.86
CA GLY A 22 -13.51 9.50 -7.21
C GLY A 22 -13.41 8.19 -7.99
N VAL A 23 -14.36 7.98 -8.91
CA VAL A 23 -14.36 6.82 -9.83
C VAL A 23 -14.43 7.32 -11.27
N ALA A 24 -13.61 6.73 -12.14
CA ALA A 24 -13.64 6.99 -13.58
C ALA A 24 -13.49 5.69 -14.36
N VAL A 25 -14.04 5.64 -15.58
CA VAL A 25 -14.02 4.42 -16.41
C VAL A 25 -13.53 4.69 -17.83
N SER A 26 -12.86 3.70 -18.44
CA SER A 26 -12.36 3.75 -19.81
C SER A 26 -12.48 2.39 -20.51
N LYS A 27 -12.55 2.40 -21.85
CA LYS A 27 -12.44 1.17 -22.65
C LYS A 27 -10.99 0.75 -22.93
N THR A 28 -10.04 1.65 -22.74
CA THR A 28 -8.59 1.45 -22.93
C THR A 28 -7.85 1.79 -21.63
N PRO A 29 -6.70 1.14 -21.35
CA PRO A 29 -5.94 1.42 -20.13
C PRO A 29 -5.39 2.86 -20.09
N GLU A 30 -5.08 3.44 -21.25
CA GLU A 30 -4.56 4.81 -21.38
C GLU A 30 -5.63 5.91 -21.39
N GLY A 31 -6.91 5.55 -21.45
CA GLY A 31 -8.00 6.51 -21.51
C GLY A 31 -8.40 6.96 -22.93
N PRO A 32 -9.26 7.99 -23.05
CA PRO A 32 -9.67 8.90 -21.98
C PRO A 32 -10.60 8.24 -20.97
N PHE A 33 -10.40 8.53 -19.68
CA PHE A 33 -11.30 8.12 -18.62
C PHE A 33 -12.47 9.08 -18.48
N ARG A 34 -13.69 8.54 -18.46
CA ARG A 34 -14.91 9.29 -18.15
C ARG A 34 -15.16 9.24 -16.64
N TYR A 35 -15.09 10.42 -16.01
CA TYR A 35 -15.38 10.57 -14.59
C TYR A 35 -16.85 10.29 -14.29
N LEU A 36 -17.11 9.48 -13.26
CA LEU A 36 -18.45 9.12 -12.81
C LEU A 36 -18.94 9.97 -11.62
N GLY A 37 -18.00 10.55 -10.87
CA GLY A 37 -18.28 11.31 -9.65
C GLY A 37 -17.37 10.89 -8.50
N SER A 38 -17.57 11.52 -7.34
CA SER A 38 -16.92 11.15 -6.08
C SER A 38 -17.92 10.94 -4.97
N VAL A 39 -17.56 10.10 -4.02
CA VAL A 39 -18.35 9.77 -2.83
C VAL A 39 -17.44 9.61 -1.62
N ARG A 40 -18.00 9.74 -0.42
CA ARG A 40 -17.40 9.19 0.81
C ARG A 40 -17.77 7.71 0.87
N PRO A 41 -16.84 6.77 0.61
CA PRO A 41 -17.16 5.34 0.51
C PRO A 41 -17.81 4.86 1.81
N ASP A 42 -18.96 4.20 1.70
CA ASP A 42 -19.77 3.75 2.85
C ASP A 42 -20.06 4.87 3.88
N GLY A 43 -20.13 6.13 3.42
CA GLY A 43 -20.34 7.30 4.26
C GLY A 43 -19.10 7.79 5.02
N GLN A 44 -17.94 7.16 4.84
CA GLN A 44 -16.71 7.44 5.57
C GLN A 44 -15.75 8.36 4.82
N GLU A 45 -14.88 9.03 5.57
CA GLU A 45 -13.80 9.82 5.01
C GLU A 45 -12.81 8.93 4.25
N SER A 46 -12.30 9.40 3.12
CA SER A 46 -11.24 8.71 2.39
C SER A 46 -10.21 9.73 1.93
N ARG A 47 -8.97 9.56 2.40
CA ARG A 47 -7.79 10.32 1.95
C ARG A 47 -6.87 9.40 1.16
N ASP A 48 -5.64 9.19 1.62
CA ASP A 48 -4.72 8.21 1.05
C ASP A 48 -5.39 6.85 0.88
N MET A 49 -5.28 6.29 -0.32
CA MET A 49 -6.05 5.11 -0.69
C MET A 49 -5.34 4.25 -1.74
N THR A 50 -5.77 3.00 -1.83
CA THR A 50 -5.43 2.09 -2.92
C THR A 50 -6.60 1.16 -3.25
N VAL A 51 -6.52 0.49 -4.39
CA VAL A 51 -7.42 -0.59 -4.76
C VAL A 51 -6.64 -1.89 -4.91
N PHE A 52 -7.22 -2.98 -4.44
CA PHE A 52 -6.61 -4.30 -4.50
C PHE A 52 -7.59 -5.31 -5.09
N LYS A 53 -7.25 -5.87 -6.25
CA LYS A 53 -8.02 -6.96 -6.86
C LYS A 53 -7.53 -8.27 -6.24
N ASP A 54 -8.46 -9.02 -5.64
CA ASP A 54 -8.14 -10.21 -4.88
C ASP A 54 -7.64 -11.34 -5.82
N PRO A 55 -6.38 -11.81 -5.68
CA PRO A 55 -5.85 -12.89 -6.50
C PRO A 55 -6.36 -14.27 -6.06
N ILE A 56 -6.86 -14.40 -4.82
CA ILE A 56 -7.38 -15.65 -4.24
C ILE A 56 -8.87 -15.80 -4.61
N ASN A 57 -9.65 -14.72 -4.53
CA ASN A 57 -11.08 -14.70 -4.86
C ASN A 57 -11.35 -13.94 -6.16
N SER A 58 -11.30 -14.65 -7.29
CA SER A 58 -11.53 -14.08 -8.61
C SER A 58 -12.85 -13.30 -8.69
N GLY A 59 -12.76 -12.01 -9.04
CA GLY A 59 -13.91 -11.13 -9.18
C GLY A 59 -14.22 -10.28 -7.94
N VAL A 60 -13.46 -10.45 -6.86
CA VAL A 60 -13.50 -9.56 -5.69
C VAL A 60 -12.42 -8.49 -5.81
N ALA A 61 -12.76 -7.27 -5.41
CA ALA A 61 -11.80 -6.19 -5.28
C ALA A 61 -12.14 -5.36 -4.04
N TRP A 62 -11.12 -4.71 -3.50
CA TRP A 62 -11.16 -4.00 -2.23
C TRP A 62 -10.69 -2.56 -2.43
N LEU A 63 -11.33 -1.63 -1.73
CA LEU A 63 -10.85 -0.26 -1.53
C LEU A 63 -10.25 -0.18 -0.13
N ILE A 64 -9.02 0.30 -0.02
CA ILE A 64 -8.31 0.48 1.25
C ILE A 64 -7.97 1.95 1.38
N TYR A 65 -8.31 2.57 2.51
CA TYR A 65 -8.19 4.02 2.65
C TYR A 65 -8.00 4.49 4.08
N SER A 66 -7.26 5.59 4.26
CA SER A 66 -7.14 6.30 5.53
C SER A 66 -8.39 7.15 5.79
N SER A 67 -8.94 7.05 7.01
CA SER A 67 -10.25 7.57 7.43
C SER A 67 -10.17 8.12 8.87
N GLU A 68 -11.27 8.73 9.33
CA GLU A 68 -11.41 9.28 10.69
C GLU A 68 -10.25 10.21 11.06
N ASP A 69 -10.09 11.31 10.31
CA ASP A 69 -8.95 12.24 10.44
C ASP A 69 -7.58 11.54 10.36
N ASN A 70 -7.49 10.51 9.50
CA ASN A 70 -6.35 9.63 9.29
C ASN A 70 -5.95 8.79 10.50
N MET A 71 -6.81 8.66 11.52
CA MET A 71 -6.53 7.85 12.71
C MET A 71 -6.78 6.35 12.49
N VAL A 72 -7.63 6.01 11.52
CA VAL A 72 -8.09 4.63 11.28
C VAL A 72 -7.99 4.31 9.79
N MET A 73 -7.60 3.10 9.45
CA MET A 73 -7.62 2.62 8.07
C MET A 73 -8.84 1.75 7.84
N HIS A 74 -9.53 1.90 6.72
CA HIS A 74 -10.70 1.09 6.37
C HIS A 74 -10.38 0.17 5.20
N VAL A 75 -11.05 -0.99 5.17
CA VAL A 75 -11.07 -1.90 4.01
C VAL A 75 -12.52 -2.16 3.64
N ALA A 76 -12.92 -1.82 2.42
CA ALA A 76 -14.28 -1.98 1.91
C ALA A 76 -14.31 -2.85 0.65
N ALA A 77 -15.27 -3.76 0.55
CA ALA A 77 -15.49 -4.56 -0.64
C ALA A 77 -16.16 -3.72 -1.74
N LEU A 78 -15.70 -3.89 -2.98
CA LEU A 78 -16.28 -3.25 -4.15
C LEU A 78 -17.45 -4.05 -4.72
N THR A 79 -18.33 -3.38 -5.45
CA THR A 79 -19.38 -3.99 -6.27
C THR A 79 -18.77 -4.84 -7.40
N PRO A 80 -19.52 -5.80 -7.99
CA PRO A 80 -18.99 -6.65 -9.06
C PRO A 80 -18.52 -5.91 -10.33
N ASP A 81 -18.99 -4.69 -10.56
CA ASP A 81 -18.53 -3.82 -11.64
C ASP A 81 -17.37 -2.88 -11.22
N PHE A 82 -16.96 -2.96 -9.96
CA PHE A 82 -15.90 -2.21 -9.30
C PHE A 82 -16.12 -0.70 -9.23
N ARG A 83 -17.36 -0.20 -9.38
CA ARG A 83 -17.64 1.25 -9.46
C ARG A 83 -18.15 1.87 -8.16
N ALA A 84 -18.46 1.06 -7.17
CA ALA A 84 -18.89 1.51 -5.85
C ALA A 84 -18.41 0.51 -4.78
N THR A 85 -18.48 0.92 -3.51
CA THR A 85 -18.45 -0.03 -2.39
C THR A 85 -19.79 -0.74 -2.27
N ASN A 86 -19.81 -1.96 -1.75
CA ASN A 86 -21.04 -2.76 -1.61
C ASN A 86 -21.66 -2.72 -0.19
N GLY A 87 -21.08 -1.93 0.72
CA GLY A 87 -21.52 -1.81 2.12
C GLY A 87 -20.83 -2.76 3.10
N THR A 88 -20.04 -3.74 2.64
CA THR A 88 -19.19 -4.56 3.51
C THR A 88 -17.85 -3.85 3.73
N MET A 89 -17.60 -3.42 4.97
CA MET A 89 -16.41 -2.65 5.35
C MET A 89 -15.98 -2.99 6.78
N GLU A 90 -14.67 -2.97 7.03
CA GLU A 90 -14.09 -3.07 8.37
C GLU A 90 -13.13 -1.92 8.69
N ARG A 91 -13.09 -1.56 9.97
CA ARG A 91 -12.13 -0.64 10.56
C ARG A 91 -10.89 -1.43 11.00
N ILE A 92 -9.75 -1.15 10.38
CA ILE A 92 -8.46 -1.80 10.64
C ILE A 92 -7.43 -0.77 11.11
N LEU A 93 -6.35 -1.23 11.75
CA LEU A 93 -5.26 -0.36 12.23
C LEU A 93 -5.76 0.85 13.05
N ILE A 94 -6.74 0.61 13.92
CA ILE A 94 -7.42 1.64 14.71
C ILE A 94 -6.40 2.43 15.54
N ASN A 95 -6.48 3.76 15.48
CA ASN A 95 -5.58 4.70 16.17
C ASN A 95 -4.08 4.53 15.82
N SER A 96 -3.76 3.91 14.68
CA SER A 96 -2.37 3.69 14.27
C SER A 96 -1.82 4.83 13.41
N GLN A 97 -2.68 5.75 12.97
CA GLN A 97 -2.33 6.94 12.19
C GLN A 97 -1.50 6.62 10.93
N ARG A 98 -1.98 5.66 10.14
CA ARG A 98 -1.30 5.15 8.93
C ARG A 98 -1.90 5.72 7.64
N GLU A 99 -1.05 5.91 6.64
CA GLU A 99 -1.40 6.42 5.31
C GLU A 99 -0.62 5.66 4.21
N ALA A 100 -0.80 6.07 2.95
CA ALA A 100 -0.16 5.49 1.78
C ALA A 100 -0.19 3.94 1.70
N PRO A 101 -1.38 3.30 1.77
CA PRO A 101 -1.48 1.85 1.76
C PRO A 101 -1.08 1.28 0.40
N ALA A 102 -0.16 0.31 0.38
CA ALA A 102 0.11 -0.53 -0.78
C ALA A 102 -0.06 -2.01 -0.40
N VAL A 103 -1.10 -2.63 -0.97
CA VAL A 103 -1.54 -4.00 -0.65
C VAL A 103 -1.01 -4.98 -1.70
N PHE A 104 -0.60 -6.16 -1.24
CA PHE A 104 -0.15 -7.26 -2.09
C PHE A 104 -0.43 -8.60 -1.42
N SER A 105 -0.26 -9.70 -2.16
CA SER A 105 -0.42 -11.05 -1.65
C SER A 105 0.62 -12.00 -2.24
N ASP A 106 1.00 -13.01 -1.46
CA ASP A 106 1.79 -14.15 -1.91
C ASP A 106 0.92 -15.35 -2.33
N GLY A 107 -0.40 -15.15 -2.44
CA GLY A 107 -1.39 -16.19 -2.75
C GLY A 107 -1.83 -17.00 -1.52
N ARG A 108 -1.27 -16.74 -0.33
CA ARG A 108 -1.64 -17.39 0.93
C ARG A 108 -2.14 -16.39 1.98
N SER A 109 -1.46 -15.25 2.08
CA SER A 109 -1.76 -14.17 3.01
C SER A 109 -1.86 -12.83 2.27
N TYR A 110 -2.51 -11.87 2.91
CA TYR A 110 -2.55 -10.48 2.46
C TYR A 110 -1.53 -9.68 3.26
N TYR A 111 -0.82 -8.80 2.58
CA TYR A 111 0.15 -7.90 3.15
C TYR A 111 -0.17 -6.47 2.77
N MET A 112 0.16 -5.55 3.66
CA MET A 112 -0.03 -4.12 3.42
C MET A 112 1.15 -3.35 3.99
N ILE A 113 1.85 -2.61 3.14
CA ILE A 113 2.86 -1.63 3.57
C ILE A 113 2.21 -0.24 3.62
N THR A 114 2.52 0.52 4.65
CA THR A 114 1.98 1.88 4.89
C THR A 114 3.09 2.81 5.38
N SER A 115 2.88 4.12 5.34
CA SER A 115 3.65 5.11 6.12
C SER A 115 2.86 5.62 7.32
N GLY A 116 3.53 6.29 8.26
CA GLY A 116 2.86 7.16 9.24
C GLY A 116 2.47 8.51 8.62
N CYS A 117 1.60 9.27 9.28
CA CYS A 117 1.14 10.58 8.81
C CYS A 117 2.09 11.71 9.21
N THR A 118 3.01 12.10 8.32
CA THR A 118 3.96 13.20 8.55
C THR A 118 3.99 14.23 7.41
N GLY A 119 2.89 14.33 6.66
CA GLY A 119 2.79 15.19 5.49
C GLY A 119 3.82 14.78 4.44
N TRP A 120 4.61 15.74 3.94
CA TRP A 120 5.63 15.46 2.92
C TRP A 120 6.91 14.81 3.47
N ALA A 121 7.13 14.84 4.78
CA ALA A 121 8.34 14.29 5.37
C ALA A 121 8.29 12.75 5.33
N PRO A 122 9.36 12.06 4.89
CA PRO A 122 9.40 10.61 4.92
C PRO A 122 9.57 10.09 6.35
N ASN A 123 9.05 8.90 6.61
CA ASN A 123 9.08 8.25 7.92
C ASN A 123 9.24 6.72 7.78
N ALA A 124 9.24 6.00 8.90
CA ALA A 124 9.37 4.55 8.89
C ALA A 124 8.07 3.88 8.39
N ALA A 125 8.20 3.14 7.29
CA ALA A 125 7.16 2.25 6.84
C ALA A 125 6.91 1.11 7.83
N GLU A 126 5.70 0.57 7.78
CA GLU A 126 5.30 -0.58 8.58
C GLU A 126 4.50 -1.53 7.69
N VAL A 127 4.76 -2.83 7.86
CA VAL A 127 4.04 -3.89 7.16
C VAL A 127 3.06 -4.56 8.11
N PHE A 128 1.88 -4.84 7.59
CA PHE A 128 0.85 -5.62 8.25
C PHE A 128 0.53 -6.88 7.44
N VAL A 129 0.07 -7.94 8.11
CA VAL A 129 -0.34 -9.20 7.49
C VAL A 129 -1.70 -9.65 8.02
N ALA A 130 -2.51 -10.26 7.16
CA ALA A 130 -3.79 -10.85 7.52
C ALA A 130 -4.08 -12.10 6.68
N SER A 131 -4.87 -13.01 7.22
CA SER A 131 -5.41 -14.16 6.48
C SER A 131 -6.66 -13.80 5.65
N HIS A 132 -7.28 -12.65 5.94
CA HIS A 132 -8.46 -12.14 5.26
C HIS A 132 -8.37 -10.61 5.14
N MET A 133 -8.83 -10.02 4.03
CA MET A 133 -8.73 -8.57 3.78
C MET A 133 -9.47 -7.72 4.83
N LEU A 134 -10.58 -8.22 5.37
CA LEU A 134 -11.30 -7.58 6.48
C LEU A 134 -10.60 -7.74 7.86
N GLY A 135 -9.45 -8.41 7.91
CA GLY A 135 -8.66 -8.61 9.11
C GLY A 135 -8.99 -9.92 9.87
N PRO A 136 -8.47 -10.07 11.10
CA PRO A 136 -7.60 -9.11 11.80
C PRO A 136 -6.25 -8.92 11.08
N TRP A 137 -5.70 -7.69 11.18
CA TRP A 137 -4.39 -7.34 10.64
C TRP A 137 -3.36 -7.23 11.76
N HIS A 138 -2.19 -7.84 11.56
CA HIS A 138 -1.11 -7.88 12.54
C HIS A 138 0.13 -7.18 12.01
N SER A 139 0.78 -6.38 12.84
CA SER A 139 2.03 -5.71 12.47
C SER A 139 3.21 -6.70 12.40
N LEU A 140 3.98 -6.59 11.31
CA LEU A 140 5.28 -7.23 11.10
C LEU A 140 6.45 -6.25 11.33
N GLY A 141 6.16 -4.97 11.62
CA GLY A 141 7.14 -3.90 11.83
C GLY A 141 7.76 -3.35 10.55
N ASP A 142 8.89 -2.64 10.70
CA ASP A 142 9.61 -1.98 9.60
C ASP A 142 10.30 -3.02 8.68
N PRO A 143 9.97 -3.06 7.37
CA PRO A 143 10.54 -4.01 6.43
C PRO A 143 11.93 -3.60 5.89
N SER A 144 12.39 -2.38 6.19
CA SER A 144 13.57 -1.77 5.57
C SER A 144 14.86 -2.45 6.04
N ARG A 145 15.67 -2.97 5.11
CA ARG A 145 16.96 -3.61 5.40
C ARG A 145 18.08 -3.06 4.51
N GLY A 146 19.30 -3.01 5.07
CA GLY A 146 20.44 -2.32 4.46
C GLY A 146 20.52 -0.84 4.89
N ALA A 147 21.38 -0.06 4.22
CA ALA A 147 21.67 1.35 4.53
C ALA A 147 22.06 1.61 6.01
N ASN A 148 22.24 2.88 6.38
CA ASN A 148 22.38 3.27 7.78
C ASN A 148 20.99 3.46 8.44
N ALA A 149 20.95 3.60 9.76
CA ALA A 149 19.69 3.70 10.51
C ALA A 149 18.84 4.92 10.11
N ALA A 150 19.45 6.08 9.86
CA ALA A 150 18.75 7.31 9.49
C ALA A 150 18.04 7.20 8.13
N VAL A 151 18.67 6.53 7.17
CA VAL A 151 18.07 6.27 5.86
C VAL A 151 16.94 5.23 5.97
N ARG A 152 17.08 4.22 6.85
CA ARG A 152 16.00 3.23 7.06
C ARG A 152 14.78 3.82 7.75
N SER A 153 14.97 4.67 8.75
CA SER A 153 13.87 5.29 9.51
C SER A 153 13.02 6.29 8.70
N THR A 154 13.38 6.49 7.43
CA THR A 154 12.65 7.32 6.45
C THR A 154 12.25 6.53 5.22
N THR A 155 12.28 5.19 5.30
CA THR A 155 12.03 4.29 4.16
C THR A 155 12.83 4.73 2.94
N PHE A 156 14.14 4.93 3.14
CA PHE A 156 15.08 5.39 2.11
C PHE A 156 14.72 6.76 1.52
N HIS A 157 14.24 7.67 2.36
CA HIS A 157 13.68 8.99 2.00
C HIS A 157 12.56 8.85 0.97
N SER A 158 11.58 7.99 1.24
CA SER A 158 10.43 7.79 0.35
C SER A 158 9.19 7.34 1.11
N GLN A 159 8.02 7.44 0.47
CA GLN A 159 6.73 7.00 0.97
C GLN A 159 6.18 5.90 0.03
N PRO A 160 5.67 4.76 0.53
CA PRO A 160 5.06 3.73 -0.30
C PRO A 160 3.95 4.27 -1.20
N ALA A 161 3.79 3.71 -2.40
CA ALA A 161 2.70 4.08 -3.32
C ALA A 161 2.02 2.85 -3.92
N PHE A 162 2.80 1.86 -4.36
CA PHE A 162 2.27 0.64 -4.95
C PHE A 162 3.24 -0.53 -4.79
N VAL A 163 2.74 -1.76 -4.93
CA VAL A 163 3.57 -2.97 -4.96
C VAL A 163 3.28 -3.72 -6.25
N ILE A 164 4.32 -3.98 -7.04
CA ILE A 164 4.21 -4.83 -8.23
C ILE A 164 4.56 -6.27 -7.83
N PRO A 165 3.63 -7.23 -7.93
CA PRO A 165 3.94 -8.65 -7.90
C PRO A 165 4.71 -9.05 -9.17
N LEU A 166 5.94 -9.53 -9.02
CA LEU A 166 6.76 -9.90 -10.18
C LEU A 166 6.30 -11.18 -10.86
N GLN A 167 5.57 -12.02 -10.12
CA GLN A 167 4.93 -13.23 -10.64
C GLN A 167 3.85 -12.94 -11.69
N ASP A 168 3.27 -11.72 -11.70
CA ASP A 168 2.19 -11.34 -12.63
C ASP A 168 2.72 -10.69 -13.92
N LEU A 169 4.04 -10.61 -14.09
CA LEU A 169 4.64 -10.09 -15.32
C LEU A 169 4.41 -11.04 -16.50
N ALA A 170 4.33 -10.48 -17.71
CA ALA A 170 3.96 -11.19 -18.94
C ALA A 170 4.81 -12.43 -19.28
N ARG A 171 5.95 -12.63 -18.61
CA ARG A 171 6.76 -13.85 -18.65
C ARG A 171 7.00 -14.31 -17.21
N PRO A 172 6.12 -15.17 -16.66
CA PRO A 172 6.32 -15.73 -15.33
C PRO A 172 7.64 -16.51 -15.28
N ASP A 173 8.50 -16.16 -14.33
CA ASP A 173 9.73 -16.89 -14.02
C ASP A 173 9.59 -17.44 -12.60
N PRO A 174 9.64 -18.77 -12.38
CA PRO A 174 9.58 -19.36 -11.05
C PRO A 174 10.63 -18.79 -10.08
N ALA A 175 11.77 -18.29 -10.58
CA ALA A 175 12.77 -17.63 -9.75
C ALA A 175 12.28 -16.31 -9.12
N LEU A 176 11.16 -15.75 -9.63
CA LEU A 176 10.52 -14.52 -9.16
C LEU A 176 9.35 -14.77 -8.20
N GLU A 177 9.02 -16.02 -7.90
CA GLU A 177 7.99 -16.33 -6.90
C GLU A 177 8.34 -15.71 -5.54
N GLY A 178 7.34 -15.08 -4.89
CA GLY A 178 7.52 -14.36 -3.62
C GLY A 178 8.32 -13.05 -3.73
N ARG A 179 8.62 -12.58 -4.95
CA ARG A 179 9.34 -11.33 -5.19
C ARG A 179 8.41 -10.25 -5.72
N PHE A 180 8.69 -9.04 -5.27
CA PHE A 180 7.88 -7.86 -5.54
C PHE A 180 8.81 -6.67 -5.80
N ILE A 181 8.25 -5.61 -6.38
CA ILE A 181 8.87 -4.28 -6.38
C ILE A 181 7.99 -3.37 -5.53
N LEU A 182 8.58 -2.79 -4.48
CA LEU A 182 7.98 -1.63 -3.82
C LEU A 182 8.21 -0.41 -4.72
N MET A 183 7.12 0.23 -5.13
CA MET A 183 7.14 1.56 -5.73
C MET A 183 6.85 2.58 -4.63
N ALA A 184 7.73 3.56 -4.50
CA ALA A 184 7.62 4.63 -3.52
C ALA A 184 7.99 5.98 -4.16
N ASP A 185 7.46 7.05 -3.58
CA ASP A 185 7.70 8.42 -4.00
C ASP A 185 8.63 9.13 -3.01
N ARG A 186 9.64 9.82 -3.54
CA ARG A 186 10.43 10.81 -2.83
C ARG A 186 9.87 12.18 -3.15
N TRP A 187 9.00 12.66 -2.26
CA TRP A 187 8.32 13.93 -2.42
C TRP A 187 9.26 15.12 -2.35
N ASN A 188 9.05 16.06 -3.26
CA ASN A 188 9.60 17.41 -3.18
C ASN A 188 8.45 18.39 -2.92
N SER A 189 8.24 18.76 -1.65
CA SER A 189 7.13 19.63 -1.23
C SER A 189 7.13 21.02 -1.88
N HIS A 190 8.29 21.51 -2.33
CA HIS A 190 8.44 22.80 -3.00
C HIS A 190 8.13 22.74 -4.50
N ASN A 191 8.22 21.55 -5.10
CA ASN A 191 7.92 21.32 -6.51
C ASN A 191 7.52 19.86 -6.71
N LEU A 192 6.23 19.57 -6.51
CA LEU A 192 5.71 18.19 -6.54
C LEU A 192 5.97 17.49 -7.88
N GLY A 193 5.93 18.23 -9.01
CA GLY A 193 6.25 17.70 -10.34
C GLY A 193 7.72 17.32 -10.52
N ALA A 194 8.62 17.78 -9.64
CA ALA A 194 10.02 17.41 -9.61
C ALA A 194 10.34 16.31 -8.58
N SER A 195 9.33 15.68 -7.97
CA SER A 195 9.50 14.49 -7.12
C SER A 195 10.15 13.33 -7.90
N ARG A 196 10.64 12.32 -7.17
CA ARG A 196 11.38 11.19 -7.77
C ARG A 196 10.81 9.86 -7.33
N TYR A 197 11.03 8.84 -8.14
CA TYR A 197 10.59 7.48 -7.86
C TYR A 197 11.72 6.67 -7.19
N VAL A 198 11.36 5.89 -6.17
CA VAL A 198 12.24 4.97 -5.47
C VAL A 198 11.64 3.57 -5.60
N TRP A 199 12.18 2.75 -6.49
CA TRP A 199 11.70 1.40 -6.74
C TRP A 199 12.70 0.38 -6.21
N LEU A 200 12.26 -0.45 -5.27
CA LEU A 200 13.14 -1.31 -4.49
C LEU A 200 12.69 -2.77 -4.57
N PRO A 201 13.64 -3.73 -4.63
CA PRO A 201 13.31 -5.14 -4.56
C PRO A 201 12.74 -5.45 -3.18
N MET A 202 11.61 -6.14 -3.17
CA MET A 202 10.91 -6.61 -1.99
C MET A 202 10.71 -8.12 -2.09
N VAL A 203 10.74 -8.80 -0.95
CA VAL A 203 10.57 -10.25 -0.88
C VAL A 203 9.81 -10.65 0.38
N VAL A 204 8.88 -11.58 0.23
CA VAL A 204 8.24 -12.29 1.34
C VAL A 204 9.09 -13.53 1.64
N ARG A 205 9.47 -13.73 2.89
CA ARG A 205 10.34 -14.85 3.30
C ARG A 205 9.80 -15.51 4.55
N GLU A 206 10.02 -16.81 4.66
CA GLU A 206 9.81 -17.51 5.91
C GLU A 206 10.71 -16.94 7.02
N VAL A 207 10.16 -16.92 8.22
CA VAL A 207 10.75 -16.46 9.47
C VAL A 207 11.22 -17.68 10.22
N ASP A 208 12.42 -17.60 10.76
CA ASP A 208 12.97 -18.66 11.61
C ASP A 208 12.08 -18.93 12.83
N SER A 209 11.96 -20.19 13.23
CA SER A 209 11.03 -20.67 14.26
C SER A 209 11.24 -20.04 15.65
N ASP A 210 12.40 -19.42 15.88
CA ASP A 210 12.76 -18.76 17.16
C ASP A 210 12.48 -17.25 17.19
N SER A 211 11.91 -16.67 16.12
CA SER A 211 11.64 -15.24 16.04
C SER A 211 10.64 -14.74 17.11
N ALA A 212 10.91 -13.57 17.67
CA ALA A 212 10.00 -12.90 18.62
C ALA A 212 8.61 -12.60 18.02
N LEU A 213 8.48 -12.58 16.69
CA LEU A 213 7.20 -12.48 15.97
C LEU A 213 6.29 -13.69 16.26
N LEU A 214 6.86 -14.88 16.39
CA LEU A 214 6.11 -16.12 16.63
C LEU A 214 5.61 -16.24 18.07
N LYS A 215 6.26 -15.54 19.01
CA LYS A 215 5.89 -15.55 20.44
C LYS A 215 4.62 -14.73 20.73
N ARG A 216 4.10 -13.98 19.75
CA ARG A 216 2.90 -13.12 19.88
C ARG A 216 1.67 -13.63 19.14
N ALA A 217 1.82 -14.63 18.25
CA ALA A 217 0.69 -15.25 17.57
C ALA A 217 0.04 -16.27 18.53
N HIS A 218 -1.19 -16.00 18.97
CA HIS A 218 -1.97 -16.97 19.74
C HIS A 218 -2.26 -18.22 18.89
N GLU A 219 -2.35 -19.36 19.56
CA GLU A 219 -2.69 -20.67 18.99
C GLU A 219 -4.11 -20.66 18.40
N ASP A 220 -4.26 -20.10 17.19
CA ASP A 220 -5.24 -20.49 16.14
C ASP A 220 -5.12 -19.70 14.81
N GLU A 221 -3.99 -19.03 14.54
CA GLU A 221 -3.65 -18.42 13.23
C GLU A 221 -2.45 -19.12 12.53
N HIS A 222 -2.48 -20.46 12.49
CA HIS A 222 -1.37 -21.42 12.27
C HIS A 222 -0.37 -21.23 11.10
N LYS A 223 -0.29 -20.12 10.34
CA LYS A 223 0.61 -19.98 9.17
C LYS A 223 1.28 -18.62 8.91
N LEU A 224 1.32 -17.68 9.85
CA LEU A 224 2.03 -16.40 9.66
C LEU A 224 3.55 -16.51 9.91
N TRP A 225 4.20 -17.46 9.24
CA TRP A 225 5.65 -17.69 9.30
C TRP A 225 6.43 -16.75 8.39
N HIS A 226 5.88 -15.61 7.96
CA HIS A 226 6.50 -14.83 6.88
C HIS A 226 6.78 -13.38 7.31
N THR A 227 7.94 -12.86 6.91
CA THR A 227 8.32 -11.46 7.03
C THR A 227 8.49 -10.84 5.65
N VAL A 228 8.39 -9.52 5.59
CA VAL A 228 8.59 -8.74 4.38
C VAL A 228 9.90 -7.98 4.50
N VAL A 229 10.74 -8.07 3.47
CA VAL A 229 12.02 -7.36 3.42
C VAL A 229 12.07 -6.49 2.18
N VAL A 230 12.24 -5.19 2.39
CA VAL A 230 12.57 -4.20 1.35
C VAL A 230 14.07 -3.94 1.43
N ARG A 231 14.82 -4.28 0.37
CA ARG A 231 16.28 -4.27 0.41
C ARG A 231 16.86 -3.05 -0.28
N TRP A 232 17.69 -2.31 0.45
CA TRP A 232 18.62 -1.32 -0.11
C TRP A 232 20.00 -1.95 -0.31
N HIS A 233 20.52 -1.86 -1.54
CA HIS A 233 21.83 -2.43 -1.86
C HIS A 233 22.96 -1.58 -1.25
N GLU A 234 24.03 -2.22 -0.76
CA GLU A 234 25.17 -1.53 -0.12
C GLU A 234 25.91 -0.55 -1.03
N ARG A 235 25.85 -0.78 -2.35
CA ARG A 235 26.43 0.11 -3.37
C ARG A 235 25.53 1.30 -3.71
N TRP A 236 24.28 1.30 -3.26
CA TRP A 236 23.38 2.42 -3.48
C TRP A 236 23.65 3.51 -2.46
N SER A 237 23.81 4.73 -2.95
CA SER A 237 23.89 5.93 -2.14
C SER A 237 22.89 6.93 -2.68
N ILE A 238 22.42 7.80 -1.80
CA ILE A 238 21.62 8.95 -2.20
C ILE A 238 22.62 10.09 -2.34
N GLY A 239 22.69 10.70 -3.53
CA GLY A 239 23.54 11.85 -3.76
C GLY A 239 23.19 12.97 -2.78
N ALA A 240 24.20 13.69 -2.29
CA ALA A 240 24.02 14.72 -1.26
C ALA A 240 23.03 15.82 -1.71
N GLU A 241 22.96 16.09 -3.01
CA GLU A 241 22.02 17.01 -3.66
C GLU A 241 20.55 16.58 -3.53
N LEU A 242 20.29 15.29 -3.32
CA LEU A 242 18.94 14.75 -3.10
C LEU A 242 18.57 14.63 -1.62
N LEU A 243 19.54 14.85 -0.72
CA LEU A 243 19.34 14.84 0.74
C LEU A 243 19.25 16.25 1.34
N GLN A 244 19.67 17.28 0.61
CA GLN A 244 19.47 18.66 1.02
C GLN A 244 18.00 19.01 0.83
N GLU A 245 17.37 19.59 1.85
CA GLU A 245 16.18 20.39 1.57
C GLU A 245 16.60 21.44 0.52
N PRO A 246 15.89 21.53 -0.62
CA PRO A 246 16.21 22.57 -1.59
C PRO A 246 16.15 23.92 -0.88
N ARG A 247 17.27 24.64 -0.90
CA ARG A 247 17.38 26.00 -0.33
C ARG A 247 16.37 26.96 -0.95
#